data_AF-A0A971B6C3-F1
#
_entry.id   AF-A0A971B6C3-F1
#
_cell.length_a   1.000
_cell.length_b   1.000
_cell.length_c   1.000
_cell.angle_alpha   90.00
_cell.angle_beta   90.00
_cell.angle_gamma   90.00
#
_symmetry.space_group_name_H-M   'P 1'
#
loop_
_entity.id
_entity.type
_entity.pdbx_description
1 polymer ?
#
loop_
_entity_poly.entity_id
_entity_poly.type
_entity_poly.pdbx_seq_one_letter_code
_entity_poly.pdbx_strand_id
1 'polypeptide(L)'
;MKIEVVCQCGRRYAAQQHLAGQEVPCPFCGATMVIPKVESAQPKASQVRCPYCHEYVPQSQYGRHEQQHLRLQEDGQQAEYATLPPEEREVSTDLTSAPRWYRHKKCGQVTGMPEEIIQTYLTNPWFYLSDKTFCTGCGKHVRLRECVWEETGENLQTYNDRLRAGKPGLRPGLPKLLLAWIVNTFF
;
A
#
# COMPACT_ATOMS: atom_id res chain seq x y z
N MET A 1 -16.36 -8.12 -26.41
CA MET A 1 -17.64 -7.54 -25.92
C MET A 1 -18.61 -7.43 -27.09
N LYS A 2 -19.92 -7.33 -26.82
CA LYS A 2 -20.97 -7.14 -27.84
C LYS A 2 -21.52 -5.71 -27.73
N ILE A 3 -21.76 -5.06 -28.87
CA ILE A 3 -22.31 -3.71 -28.95
C ILE A 3 -23.80 -3.85 -29.20
N GLU A 4 -24.64 -3.26 -28.35
CA GLU A 4 -26.07 -3.23 -28.62
C GLU A 4 -26.38 -2.13 -29.65
N VAL A 5 -27.12 -2.51 -30.69
CA VAL A 5 -27.48 -1.60 -31.78
C VAL A 5 -28.97 -1.72 -32.06
N VAL A 6 -29.61 -0.56 -32.23
CA VAL A 6 -31.03 -0.46 -32.56
C VAL A 6 -31.14 0.04 -33.99
N CYS A 7 -31.82 -0.72 -34.84
CA CYS A 7 -32.14 -0.28 -36.19
C CYS A 7 -33.36 0.65 -36.17
N GLN A 8 -33.47 1.54 -37.15
CA GLN A 8 -34.66 2.38 -37.37
C GLN A 8 -35.96 1.58 -37.56
N CYS A 9 -35.90 0.29 -37.91
CA CYS A 9 -37.07 -0.59 -37.98
C CYS A 9 -37.54 -1.07 -36.59
N GLY A 10 -36.93 -0.61 -35.50
CA GLY A 10 -37.29 -0.92 -34.11
C GLY A 10 -36.63 -2.18 -33.54
N ARG A 11 -35.87 -2.95 -34.34
CA ARG A 11 -35.19 -4.16 -33.86
C ARG A 11 -33.86 -3.85 -33.18
N ARG A 12 -33.57 -4.58 -32.12
CA ARG A 12 -32.32 -4.53 -31.35
C ARG A 12 -31.48 -5.76 -31.63
N TYR A 13 -30.18 -5.62 -31.76
CA TYR A 13 -29.26 -6.73 -31.95
C TYR A 13 -27.87 -6.43 -31.40
N ALA A 14 -27.07 -7.49 -31.31
CA ALA A 14 -25.72 -7.43 -30.75
C ALA A 14 -24.67 -7.54 -31.85
N ALA A 15 -23.97 -6.44 -32.14
CA ALA A 15 -22.88 -6.40 -33.12
C ALA A 15 -21.54 -6.78 -32.49
N GLN A 16 -20.65 -7.35 -33.30
CA GLN A 16 -19.28 -7.61 -32.90
C GLN A 16 -18.49 -6.30 -32.83
N GLN A 17 -17.56 -6.21 -31.88
CA GLN A 17 -16.78 -5.00 -31.66
C GLN A 17 -15.92 -4.58 -32.86
N HIS A 18 -15.47 -5.51 -33.70
CA HIS A 18 -14.69 -5.20 -34.91
C HIS A 18 -15.50 -4.41 -35.96
N LEU A 19 -16.83 -4.41 -35.85
CA LEU A 19 -17.73 -3.65 -36.73
C LEU A 19 -17.99 -2.23 -36.20
N ALA A 20 -17.43 -1.84 -35.06
CA ALA A 20 -17.63 -0.52 -34.48
C ALA A 20 -17.23 0.60 -35.45
N GLY A 21 -18.14 1.53 -35.70
CA GLY A 21 -17.96 2.63 -36.64
C GLY A 21 -18.13 2.26 -38.12
N GLN A 22 -18.48 1.01 -38.43
CA GLN A 22 -18.77 0.57 -39.80
C GLN A 22 -20.26 0.71 -40.11
N GLU A 23 -20.57 0.92 -41.40
CA GLU A 23 -21.91 0.83 -41.95
C GLU A 23 -22.21 -0.60 -42.35
N VAL A 24 -23.30 -1.16 -41.81
CA VAL A 24 -23.74 -2.52 -42.14
C VAL A 24 -25.23 -2.55 -42.46
N PRO A 25 -25.68 -3.45 -43.36
CA PRO A 25 -27.09 -3.60 -43.64
C PRO A 25 -27.81 -4.33 -42.49
N CYS A 26 -29.00 -3.85 -42.15
CA CYS A 26 -29.89 -4.54 -41.23
C CYS A 26 -30.36 -5.87 -41.85
N PRO A 27 -30.19 -7.02 -41.18
CA PRO A 27 -30.59 -8.33 -41.73
C PRO A 27 -32.11 -8.50 -41.87
N PHE A 28 -32.91 -7.58 -41.34
CA PHE A 28 -34.37 -7.67 -41.36
C PHE A 28 -35.06 -6.73 -42.35
N CYS A 29 -34.57 -5.48 -42.47
CA CYS A 29 -35.19 -4.48 -43.35
C CYS A 29 -34.28 -4.03 -44.49
N GLY A 30 -33.02 -4.48 -44.52
CA GLY A 30 -32.04 -4.09 -45.53
C GLY A 30 -31.49 -2.67 -45.40
N ALA A 31 -32.04 -1.84 -44.50
CA ALA A 31 -31.57 -0.48 -44.29
C ALA A 31 -30.13 -0.46 -43.78
N THR A 32 -29.33 0.48 -44.29
CA THR A 32 -27.95 0.70 -43.85
C THR A 32 -27.95 1.41 -42.50
N MET A 33 -27.16 0.92 -41.56
CA MET A 33 -27.02 1.50 -40.23
C MET A 33 -25.58 1.49 -39.75
N VAL A 34 -25.22 2.54 -39.02
CA VAL A 34 -23.89 2.72 -38.45
C VAL A 34 -23.84 1.99 -37.10
N ILE A 35 -22.88 1.09 -36.94
CA ILE A 35 -22.58 0.51 -35.63
C ILE A 35 -21.91 1.60 -34.79
N PRO A 36 -22.48 2.01 -33.64
CA PRO A 36 -21.88 3.07 -32.84
C PRO A 36 -20.46 2.67 -32.45
N LYS A 37 -19.53 3.62 -32.60
CA LYS A 37 -18.23 3.51 -31.92
C LYS A 37 -18.53 3.58 -30.45
N VAL A 38 -18.58 2.42 -29.79
CA VAL A 38 -18.44 2.41 -28.35
C VAL A 38 -17.00 2.86 -28.14
N GLU A 39 -16.82 4.11 -27.73
CA GLU A 39 -15.57 4.52 -27.11
C GLU A 39 -15.31 3.45 -26.07
N SER A 40 -14.31 2.61 -26.33
CA SER A 40 -13.89 1.61 -25.38
C SER A 40 -13.76 2.37 -24.08
N ALA A 41 -14.51 1.96 -23.06
CA ALA A 41 -14.27 2.45 -21.72
C ALA A 41 -12.80 2.14 -21.47
N GLN A 42 -11.94 3.14 -21.70
CA GLN A 42 -10.58 3.09 -21.25
C GLN A 42 -10.74 2.80 -19.77
N PRO A 43 -10.08 1.77 -19.23
CA PRO A 43 -10.15 1.53 -17.80
C PRO A 43 -9.82 2.87 -17.17
N LYS A 44 -10.77 3.42 -16.37
CA LYS A 44 -10.51 4.58 -15.52
C LYS A 44 -9.10 4.39 -15.00
N ALA A 45 -8.19 5.29 -15.37
CA ALA A 45 -6.75 5.09 -15.22
C ALA A 45 -6.51 4.41 -13.88
N SER A 46 -5.98 3.18 -13.89
CA SER A 46 -5.87 2.37 -12.67
C SER A 46 -5.15 3.23 -11.64
N GLN A 47 -5.82 3.57 -10.54
CA GLN A 47 -5.23 4.36 -9.46
C GLN A 47 -4.73 3.40 -8.38
N VAL A 48 -3.62 3.77 -7.75
CA VAL A 48 -3.05 3.09 -6.58
C VAL A 48 -3.23 4.01 -5.38
N ARG A 49 -3.67 3.47 -4.25
CA ARG A 49 -3.60 4.19 -2.99
C ARG A 49 -2.17 4.12 -2.45
N CYS A 50 -1.51 5.26 -2.35
CA CYS A 50 -0.12 5.33 -1.88
C CYS A 50 -0.03 4.94 -0.40
N PRO A 51 0.87 4.03 0.02
CA PRO A 51 0.98 3.61 1.42
C PRO A 51 1.65 4.65 2.34
N TYR A 52 2.27 5.69 1.77
CA TYR A 52 2.94 6.77 2.52
C TYR A 52 1.94 7.87 2.88
N CYS A 53 1.33 8.52 1.86
CA CYS A 53 0.40 9.63 2.04
C CYS A 53 -1.09 9.27 1.94
N HIS A 54 -1.43 8.03 1.56
CA HIS A 54 -2.82 7.52 1.42
C HIS A 54 -3.67 8.17 0.33
N GLU A 55 -3.08 8.99 -0.54
CA GLU A 55 -3.73 9.55 -1.72
C GLU A 55 -3.85 8.53 -2.86
N TYR A 56 -4.87 8.68 -3.70
CA TYR A 56 -5.04 7.89 -4.92
C TYR A 56 -4.25 8.52 -6.08
N VAL A 57 -3.19 7.83 -6.49
CA VAL A 57 -2.26 8.27 -7.53
C VAL A 57 -2.49 7.44 -8.79
N PRO A 58 -2.52 8.04 -10.00
CA PRO A 58 -2.54 7.27 -11.24
C PRO A 58 -1.36 6.28 -11.30
N GLN A 59 -1.62 5.02 -11.64
CA GLN A 59 -0.60 3.95 -11.69
C GLN A 59 0.62 4.36 -12.52
N SER A 60 0.40 5.08 -13.63
CA SER A 60 1.46 5.56 -14.52
C SER A 60 2.40 6.58 -13.86
N GLN A 61 1.97 7.24 -12.79
CA GLN A 61 2.72 8.28 -12.07
C GLN A 61 3.28 7.79 -10.73
N TYR A 62 2.82 6.63 -10.24
CA TYR A 62 3.15 6.12 -8.91
C TYR A 62 4.65 6.05 -8.63
N GLY A 63 5.46 5.55 -9.56
CA GLY A 63 6.91 5.43 -9.33
C GLY A 63 7.62 6.78 -9.10
N ARG A 64 7.16 7.87 -9.74
CA ARG A 64 7.71 9.21 -9.50
C ARG A 64 7.21 9.80 -8.18
N HIS A 65 5.96 9.52 -7.84
CA HIS A 65 5.35 9.93 -6.57
C HIS A 65 6.08 9.26 -5.39
N GLU A 66 6.30 7.95 -5.44
CA GLU A 66 6.99 7.17 -4.39
C GLU A 66 8.40 7.68 -4.10
N GLN A 67 9.15 8.12 -5.13
CA GLN A 67 10.49 8.68 -4.94
C GLN A 67 10.52 9.96 -4.08
N GLN A 68 9.41 10.70 -3.98
CA GLN A 68 9.36 11.89 -3.13
C GLN A 68 9.37 11.50 -1.64
N HIS A 69 8.73 10.37 -1.30
CA HIS A 69 8.66 9.82 0.06
C HIS A 69 9.98 9.19 0.52
N LEU A 70 10.70 8.57 -0.41
CA LEU A 70 11.97 7.91 -0.14
C LEU A 70 13.17 8.86 0.02
N ARG A 71 12.96 10.19 -0.07
CA ARG A 71 14.02 11.17 0.13
C ARG A 71 14.53 11.10 1.57
N LEU A 72 15.85 11.09 1.70
CA LEU A 72 16.49 11.09 3.01
C LEU A 72 16.60 12.51 3.56
N GLN A 73 16.35 12.66 4.85
CA GLN A 73 16.63 13.84 5.65
C GLN A 73 18.13 13.93 5.96
N GLU A 74 18.58 15.05 6.56
CA GLU A 74 19.99 15.28 6.90
C GLU A 74 20.55 14.22 7.86
N ASP A 75 19.70 13.63 8.70
CA ASP A 75 20.06 12.56 9.65
C ASP A 75 20.05 11.15 9.04
N GLY A 76 19.71 11.03 7.75
CA GLY A 76 19.61 9.77 7.01
C GLY A 76 18.26 9.05 7.14
N GLN A 77 17.28 9.59 7.85
CA GLN A 77 15.92 9.03 7.87
C GLN A 77 15.19 9.30 6.57
N GLN A 78 14.26 8.43 6.18
CA GLN A 78 13.29 8.78 5.14
C GLN A 78 12.38 9.91 5.64
N ALA A 79 11.94 10.78 4.72
CA ALA A 79 11.03 11.88 5.02
C ALA A 79 9.68 11.37 5.53
N GLU A 80 9.19 10.27 4.93
CA GLU A 80 7.93 9.64 5.28
C GLU A 80 8.10 8.12 5.40
N TYR A 81 7.25 7.50 6.20
CA TYR A 81 7.18 6.05 6.34
C TYR A 81 5.84 5.53 5.85
N ALA A 82 5.84 4.34 5.24
CA ALA A 82 4.61 3.66 4.88
C ALA A 82 3.82 3.33 6.15
N THR A 83 2.53 3.66 6.19
CA THR A 83 1.67 3.45 7.36
C THR A 83 0.37 2.76 6.96
N LEU A 84 -0.47 2.39 7.92
CA LEU A 84 -1.86 2.09 7.64
C LEU A 84 -2.65 3.38 7.34
N PRO A 85 -3.73 3.27 6.56
CA PRO A 85 -4.66 4.38 6.35
C PRO A 85 -5.12 5.04 7.66
N PRO A 86 -5.30 6.38 7.70
CA PRO A 86 -5.78 7.09 8.88
C PRO A 86 -7.04 6.46 9.48
N GLU A 87 -8.01 6.11 8.64
CA GLU A 87 -9.28 5.51 9.07
C GLU A 87 -9.13 4.12 9.71
N GLU A 88 -8.05 3.39 9.41
CA GLU A 88 -7.77 2.09 10.05
C GLU A 88 -7.00 2.26 11.36
N ARG A 89 -6.14 3.30 11.44
CA ARG A 89 -5.35 3.65 12.63
C ARG A 89 -6.22 4.16 13.78
N GLU A 90 -7.18 5.04 13.47
CA GLU A 90 -8.07 5.68 14.44
C GLU A 90 -9.01 4.69 15.15
N VAL A 91 -9.44 3.64 14.44
CA VAL A 91 -10.44 2.69 14.96
C VAL A 91 -9.91 1.78 16.08
N SER A 92 -8.58 1.61 16.17
CA SER A 92 -8.02 0.43 16.83
C SER A 92 -7.00 0.69 17.93
N THR A 93 -6.68 1.95 18.26
CA THR A 93 -5.49 2.23 19.08
C THR A 93 -5.72 3.22 20.21
N ASP A 94 -5.72 2.70 21.44
CA ASP A 94 -5.42 3.49 22.64
C ASP A 94 -3.90 3.69 22.74
N LEU A 95 -3.43 4.92 22.56
CA LEU A 95 -2.01 5.28 22.56
C LEU A 95 -1.47 5.66 23.95
N THR A 96 -2.32 5.67 24.97
CA THR A 96 -1.95 6.25 26.27
C THR A 96 -0.82 5.45 26.93
N SER A 97 -0.76 4.14 26.68
CA SER A 97 0.26 3.23 27.24
C SER A 97 1.35 2.80 26.25
N ALA A 98 1.30 3.27 25.00
CA ALA A 98 2.26 2.87 23.98
C ALA A 98 3.63 3.55 24.21
N PRO A 99 4.75 2.80 24.24
CA PRO A 99 6.07 3.39 24.30
C PRO A 99 6.38 4.12 22.98
N ARG A 100 7.12 5.22 23.06
CA ARG A 100 7.39 6.17 21.96
C ARG A 100 8.87 6.35 21.72
N TRP A 101 9.72 6.10 22.72
CA TRP A 101 11.14 6.37 22.65
C TRP A 101 11.91 5.07 22.85
N TYR A 102 12.89 4.80 22.00
CA TYR A 102 13.76 3.64 22.20
C TYR A 102 15.22 4.02 22.13
N ARG A 103 16.03 3.27 22.86
CA ARG A 103 17.47 3.44 22.94
C ARG A 103 18.18 2.31 22.22
N HIS A 104 19.12 2.65 21.35
CA HIS A 104 20.06 1.66 20.80
C HIS A 104 21.13 1.36 21.85
N LYS A 105 21.27 0.11 22.27
CA LYS A 105 22.20 -0.26 23.36
C LYS A 105 23.66 0.00 23.02
N LYS A 106 24.02 0.00 21.73
CA LYS A 106 25.41 0.12 21.30
C LYS A 106 25.90 1.56 21.23
N CYS A 107 25.13 2.49 20.65
CA CYS A 107 25.51 3.90 20.60
C CYS A 107 24.93 4.73 21.75
N GLY A 108 23.91 4.23 22.46
CA GLY A 108 23.24 4.92 23.57
C GLY A 108 22.24 5.98 23.14
N GLN A 109 22.13 6.31 21.85
CA GLN A 109 21.19 7.32 21.35
C GLN A 109 19.74 6.86 21.54
N VAL A 110 18.91 7.81 21.98
CA VAL A 110 17.45 7.67 22.01
C VAL A 110 16.87 8.19 20.70
N THR A 111 16.02 7.38 20.09
CA THR A 111 15.28 7.69 18.87
C THR A 111 13.78 7.65 19.18
N GLY A 112 13.07 8.69 18.75
CA GLY A 112 11.61 8.77 18.85
C GLY A 112 10.95 8.04 17.69
N MET A 113 9.88 7.32 17.98
CA MET A 113 9.03 6.70 16.98
C MET A 113 7.80 7.58 16.73
N PRO A 114 7.57 8.03 15.48
CA PRO A 114 6.38 8.80 15.13
C PRO A 114 5.08 8.07 15.49
N GLU A 115 4.05 8.84 15.86
CA GLU A 115 2.80 8.32 16.38
C GLU A 115 2.05 7.45 15.35
N GLU A 116 2.07 7.85 14.09
CA GLU A 116 1.45 7.12 12.98
C GLU A 116 2.09 5.74 12.75
N ILE A 117 3.39 5.58 13.04
CA ILE A 117 4.08 4.29 13.02
C ILE A 117 3.62 3.44 14.20
N ILE A 118 3.52 4.05 15.39
CA ILE A 118 3.03 3.40 16.61
C ILE A 118 1.62 2.86 16.42
N GLN A 119 0.71 3.71 15.94
CA GLN A 119 -0.65 3.32 15.60
C GLN A 119 -0.65 2.16 14.60
N THR A 120 0.13 2.28 13.51
CA THR A 120 0.19 1.26 12.46
C THR A 120 0.55 -0.13 12.99
N TYR A 121 1.64 -0.28 13.75
CA TYR A 121 2.03 -1.61 14.23
C TYR A 121 1.14 -2.09 15.40
N LEU A 122 0.54 -1.19 16.18
CA LEU A 122 -0.43 -1.57 17.21
C LEU A 122 -1.70 -2.12 16.56
N THR A 123 -2.20 -1.50 15.49
CA THR A 123 -3.30 -2.01 14.67
C THR A 123 -2.94 -3.34 14.03
N ASN A 124 -1.83 -3.39 13.28
CA ASN A 124 -1.34 -4.58 12.58
C ASN A 124 0.16 -4.81 12.82
N PRO A 125 0.51 -5.69 13.79
CA PRO A 125 1.91 -6.01 14.13
C PRO A 125 2.70 -6.72 13.02
N TRP A 126 2.04 -7.10 11.93
CA TRP A 126 2.64 -7.73 10.76
C TRP A 126 2.82 -6.78 9.58
N PHE A 127 2.45 -5.50 9.72
CA PHE A 127 2.61 -4.50 8.67
C PHE A 127 4.10 -4.29 8.32
N TYR A 128 4.92 -4.03 9.34
CA TYR A 128 6.37 -3.99 9.20
C TYR A 128 6.96 -5.38 9.42
N LEU A 129 7.37 -6.03 8.34
CA LEU A 129 7.99 -7.35 8.40
C LEU A 129 9.49 -7.33 8.67
N SER A 130 10.12 -6.15 8.59
CA SER A 130 11.55 -6.00 8.90
C SER A 130 11.81 -6.19 10.40
N ASP A 131 12.97 -6.77 10.72
CA ASP A 131 13.51 -6.87 12.08
C ASP A 131 14.51 -5.74 12.38
N LYS A 132 14.46 -4.66 11.60
CA LYS A 132 15.32 -3.48 11.72
C LYS A 132 14.50 -2.23 12.06
N THR A 133 15.11 -1.28 12.76
CA THR A 133 14.58 0.07 13.05
C THR A 133 15.68 1.11 12.87
N PHE A 134 15.34 2.36 12.55
CA PHE A 134 16.34 3.39 12.27
C PHE A 134 16.92 4.02 13.55
N CYS A 135 18.23 4.02 13.73
CA CYS A 135 18.86 4.73 14.85
C CYS A 135 19.39 6.09 14.39
N THR A 136 18.84 7.19 14.96
CA THR A 136 19.27 8.57 14.68
C THR A 136 20.73 8.86 15.05
N GLY A 137 21.29 8.13 16.01
CA GLY A 137 22.70 8.30 16.39
C GLY A 137 23.67 7.57 15.47
N CYS A 138 23.24 6.45 14.88
CA CYS A 138 24.05 5.71 13.92
C CYS A 138 23.81 6.12 12.47
N GLY A 139 22.74 6.88 12.19
CA GLY A 139 22.31 7.26 10.84
C GLY A 139 21.93 6.05 9.96
N LYS A 140 21.47 4.94 10.57
CA LYS A 140 21.18 3.70 9.84
C LYS A 140 20.18 2.80 10.56
N HIS A 141 19.64 1.86 9.79
CA HIS A 141 18.83 0.77 10.32
C HIS A 141 19.67 -0.22 11.13
N VAL A 142 19.28 -0.44 12.39
CA VAL A 142 19.86 -1.39 13.36
C VAL A 142 18.82 -2.46 13.71
N ARG A 143 19.25 -3.61 14.24
CA ARG A 143 18.31 -4.70 14.57
C ARG A 143 17.44 -4.33 15.76
N LEU A 144 16.15 -4.69 15.74
CA LEU A 144 15.21 -4.46 16.84
C LEU A 144 15.73 -5.05 18.17
N ARG A 145 16.36 -6.23 18.12
CA ARG A 145 16.95 -6.88 19.30
C ARG A 145 18.08 -6.07 19.95
N GLU A 146 18.69 -5.12 19.25
CA GLU A 146 19.73 -4.23 19.78
C GLU A 146 19.15 -2.98 20.47
N CYS A 147 17.84 -2.80 20.43
CA CYS A 147 17.15 -1.65 21.01
C CYS A 147 16.28 -2.05 22.21
N VAL A 148 16.06 -1.10 23.11
CA VAL A 148 15.10 -1.19 24.23
C VAL A 148 14.21 0.03 24.26
N TRP A 149 12.94 -0.14 24.63
CA TRP A 149 12.05 0.97 24.93
C TRP A 149 12.59 1.73 26.14
N GLU A 150 12.61 3.05 26.04
CA GLU A 150 13.14 3.93 27.07
C GLU A 150 12.20 3.95 28.28
N GLU A 151 10.89 3.93 28.04
CA GLU A 151 9.87 4.02 29.07
C GLU A 151 9.74 2.73 29.89
N THR A 152 9.97 1.57 29.28
CA THR A 152 9.72 0.26 29.91
C THR A 152 10.97 -0.59 30.10
N GLY A 153 12.07 -0.27 29.42
CA GLY A 153 13.27 -1.11 29.35
C GLY A 153 13.08 -2.41 28.54
N GLU A 154 11.90 -2.64 27.96
CA GLU A 154 11.61 -3.86 27.21
C GLU A 154 12.34 -3.89 25.87
N ASN A 155 12.83 -5.06 25.46
CA ASN A 155 13.47 -5.23 24.17
C ASN A 155 12.47 -5.06 23.01
N LEU A 156 12.84 -4.31 21.97
CA LEU A 156 11.94 -4.02 20.84
C LEU A 156 11.53 -5.28 20.06
N GLN A 157 12.40 -6.29 19.96
CA GLN A 157 12.04 -7.55 19.31
C GLN A 157 11.01 -8.31 20.15
N THR A 158 11.27 -8.48 21.45
CA THR A 158 10.34 -9.14 22.38
C THR A 158 8.97 -8.47 22.40
N TYR A 159 8.95 -7.13 22.42
CA TYR A 159 7.73 -6.35 22.36
C TYR A 159 6.92 -6.64 21.07
N ASN A 160 7.58 -6.61 19.90
CA ASN A 160 6.94 -6.91 18.62
C ASN A 160 6.45 -8.36 18.54
N ASP A 161 7.22 -9.31 19.04
CA ASP A 161 6.83 -10.73 19.05
C ASP A 161 5.59 -10.95 19.92
N ARG A 162 5.48 -10.27 21.07
CA ARG A 162 4.28 -10.27 21.91
C ARG A 162 3.06 -9.71 21.17
N LEU A 163 3.21 -8.58 20.48
CA LEU A 163 2.12 -7.99 19.69
C LEU A 163 1.66 -8.95 18.57
N ARG A 164 2.61 -9.56 17.84
CA ARG A 164 2.32 -10.54 16.78
C ARG A 164 1.64 -11.79 17.32
N ALA A 165 2.07 -12.28 18.48
CA ALA A 165 1.45 -13.42 19.16
C ALA A 165 0.01 -13.10 19.62
N GLY A 166 -0.29 -11.86 19.98
CA GLY A 166 -1.64 -11.39 20.30
C GLY A 166 -2.56 -11.26 19.08
N LYS A 167 -2.01 -11.18 17.87
CA LYS A 167 -2.77 -11.01 16.62
C LYS A 167 -2.35 -12.02 15.54
N PRO A 168 -2.52 -13.34 15.77
CA PRO A 168 -2.11 -14.37 14.82
C PRO A 168 -2.93 -14.36 13.52
N GLY A 169 -4.19 -13.90 13.58
CA GLY A 169 -5.07 -13.80 12.42
C GLY A 169 -4.65 -12.77 11.37
N LEU A 170 -3.77 -11.83 11.73
CA LEU A 170 -3.20 -10.84 10.81
C LEU A 170 -1.89 -11.31 10.16
N ARG A 171 -1.41 -12.51 10.52
CA ARG A 171 -0.16 -13.05 9.99
C ARG A 171 -0.26 -13.24 8.47
N PRO A 172 0.63 -12.64 7.67
CA PRO A 172 0.61 -12.81 6.23
C PRO A 172 0.95 -14.25 5.85
N GLY A 173 0.42 -14.70 4.72
CA GLY A 173 0.68 -16.04 4.20
C GLY A 173 2.15 -16.29 3.85
N LEU A 174 2.54 -17.57 3.79
CA LEU A 174 3.93 -18.02 3.53
C LEU A 174 4.63 -17.29 2.37
N PRO A 175 4.00 -17.05 1.20
CA PRO A 175 4.66 -16.39 0.08
C PRO A 175 5.13 -14.96 0.41
N LYS A 176 4.33 -14.18 1.15
CA LYS A 176 4.69 -12.82 1.56
C LYS A 176 5.81 -12.83 2.60
N LEU A 177 5.80 -13.79 3.51
CA LEU A 177 6.87 -13.96 4.50
C LEU A 177 8.22 -14.33 3.85
N LEU A 178 8.20 -15.22 2.86
CA LEU A 178 9.40 -15.62 2.11
C LEU A 178 9.99 -14.45 1.32
N LEU A 179 9.15 -13.66 0.64
CA LEU A 179 9.60 -12.47 -0.08
C LEU A 179 10.24 -11.45 0.87
N ALA A 180 9.60 -11.16 1.99
CA ALA A 180 10.15 -10.24 2.99
C ALA A 180 11.48 -10.74 3.58
N TRP A 181 11.62 -12.06 3.79
CA TRP A 181 12.88 -12.64 4.27
C TRP A 181 14.02 -12.49 3.25
N ILE A 182 13.75 -12.71 1.96
CA ILE A 182 14.73 -12.50 0.88
C ILE A 182 15.18 -11.04 0.85
N VAL A 183 14.24 -10.09 0.85
CA VAL A 183 14.55 -8.66 0.80
C VAL A 183 15.37 -8.23 2.02
N ASN A 184 14.98 -8.60 3.24
CA ASN A 184 15.70 -8.21 4.46
C ASN A 184 17.08 -8.87 4.63
N THR A 185 17.34 -9.98 3.93
CA THR A 185 18.62 -10.71 4.01
C THR A 185 19.63 -10.20 2.99
N PHE A 186 19.17 -9.82 1.79
CA PHE A 186 20.04 -9.41 0.70
C PHE A 186 20.11 -7.88 0.47
N PHE A 187 19.27 -7.10 1.15
CA PHE A 187 19.25 -5.63 1.13
C PHE A 187 19.15 -5.04 2.56
#